data_AF-A0A2D4K2G5-F1
#
_entry.id   AF-A0A2D4K2G5-F1
#
_cell.length_a   1.000
_cell.length_b   1.000
_cell.length_c   1.000
_cell.angle_alpha   90.00
_cell.angle_beta   90.00
_cell.angle_gamma   90.00
#
_symmetry.space_group_name_H-M   'P 1'
#
loop_
_entity.id
_entity.type
_entity.pdbx_description
1 polymer ?
#
loop_
_entity_poly.entity_id
_entity_poly.type
_entity_poly.pdbx_seq_one_letter_code
_entity_poly.pdbx_strand_id
1 'polypeptide(L)'
;VDDLANPHTTHCLGNGEIMISTMADPSGNGKGGFLLLDGETFEVKGNWERGTKVPPFGYDFWYQPRHNVLMSTEWGAPKCFANGFNPADLEKGKRTAPCYHCFQE
;
A
#
# COMPACT_ATOMS: atom_id res chain seq x y z
N VAL A 1 11.70 -4.24 7.39
CA VAL A 1 10.26 -3.96 7.16
C VAL A 1 10.06 -2.53 7.57
N ASP A 2 9.83 -1.65 6.61
CA ASP A 2 9.59 -0.24 6.94
C ASP A 2 8.33 -0.13 7.80
N ASP A 3 8.21 0.96 8.56
CA ASP A 3 7.05 1.27 9.41
C ASP A 3 5.75 1.35 8.57
N LEU A 4 5.19 0.20 8.21
CA LEU A 4 3.96 0.03 7.44
C LEU A 4 2.86 -0.50 8.37
N ALA A 5 1.65 -0.02 8.18
CA ALA A 5 0.48 -0.36 8.97
C ALA A 5 -0.79 -0.27 8.11
N ASN A 6 -1.91 -0.75 8.64
CA ASN A 6 -3.19 -0.80 7.94
C ASN A 6 -3.10 -1.63 6.64
N PRO A 7 -2.83 -2.95 6.74
CA PRO A 7 -2.86 -3.85 5.59
C PRO A 7 -4.25 -3.85 4.95
N HIS A 8 -4.31 -3.91 3.62
CA HIS A 8 -5.54 -3.75 2.86
C HIS A 8 -5.79 -4.88 1.85
N THR A 9 -5.23 -4.81 0.64
CA THR A 9 -5.42 -5.81 -0.41
C THR A 9 -4.33 -6.87 -0.31
N THR A 10 -4.70 -8.13 -0.54
CA THR A 10 -3.77 -9.27 -0.56
C THR A 10 -3.83 -10.01 -1.89
N HIS A 11 -2.67 -10.30 -2.48
CA HIS A 11 -2.54 -11.13 -3.69
C HIS A 11 -1.40 -12.14 -3.56
N CYS A 12 -1.60 -13.34 -4.11
CA CYS A 12 -0.53 -14.30 -4.34
C CYS A 12 0.27 -13.92 -5.60
N LEU A 13 1.59 -14.03 -5.50
CA LEU A 13 2.50 -13.79 -6.61
C LEU A 13 2.92 -15.11 -7.26
N GLY A 14 3.33 -15.06 -8.52
CA GLY A 14 3.76 -16.24 -9.28
C GLY A 14 5.03 -16.92 -8.76
N ASN A 15 5.78 -16.26 -7.86
CA ASN A 15 6.97 -16.80 -7.20
C ASN A 15 6.67 -17.49 -5.85
N GLY A 16 5.40 -17.61 -5.47
CA GLY A 16 4.98 -18.22 -4.20
C GLY A 16 4.91 -17.26 -3.02
N GLU A 17 5.21 -15.97 -3.19
CA GLU A 17 5.05 -14.97 -2.13
C GLU A 17 3.61 -14.44 -2.05
N ILE A 18 3.25 -13.90 -0.89
CA ILE A 18 2.01 -13.16 -0.68
C ILE A 18 2.38 -11.68 -0.54
N MET A 19 1.81 -10.83 -1.41
CA MET A 19 1.98 -9.39 -1.32
C MET A 19 0.73 -8.76 -0.71
N ILE A 20 0.93 -7.84 0.23
CA ILE A 20 -0.14 -7.13 0.93
C ILE A 20 0.10 -5.63 0.82
N SER A 21 -0.86 -4.87 0.28
CA SER A 21 -0.77 -3.41 0.28
C SER A 21 -1.05 -2.84 1.66
N THR A 22 -0.45 -1.69 1.97
CA THR A 22 -0.63 -0.97 3.23
C THR A 22 -0.97 0.49 2.97
N MET A 23 -1.78 1.08 3.85
CA MET A 23 -2.30 2.45 3.66
C MET A 23 -1.61 3.52 4.52
N ALA A 24 -0.83 3.11 5.52
CA ALA A 24 -0.30 4.04 6.51
C ALA A 24 1.01 3.63 7.18
N ASP A 25 1.58 4.56 7.93
CA ASP A 25 2.52 4.28 9.01
C ASP A 25 1.79 3.89 10.31
N PRO A 26 2.48 3.40 11.36
CA PRO A 26 1.86 3.08 12.65
C PRO A 26 1.17 4.25 13.35
N SER A 27 1.47 5.50 12.95
CA SER A 27 0.80 6.71 13.45
C SER A 27 -0.48 7.06 12.67
N GLY A 28 -0.85 6.25 11.66
CA GLY A 28 -2.02 6.45 10.82
C GLY A 28 -1.86 7.57 9.78
N ASN A 29 -0.64 8.04 9.53
CA ASN A 29 -0.34 8.98 8.44
C ASN A 29 -0.30 8.22 7.12
N GLY A 30 -0.58 8.92 6.01
CA GLY A 30 -0.49 8.34 4.67
C GLY A 30 0.93 7.85 4.40
N LYS A 31 1.04 6.57 4.07
CA LYS A 31 2.25 5.92 3.59
C LYS A 31 1.83 4.69 2.82
N GLY A 32 2.05 4.70 1.51
CA GLY A 32 1.84 3.50 0.70
C GLY A 32 3.01 2.53 0.89
N GLY A 33 2.72 1.25 0.72
CA GLY A 33 3.65 0.18 1.01
C GLY A 33 3.14 -1.17 0.54
N PHE A 34 4.04 -2.11 0.25
CA PHE A 34 3.72 -3.50 -0.04
C PHE A 34 4.55 -4.43 0.85
N LEU A 35 3.89 -5.12 1.78
CA LEU A 35 4.49 -6.15 2.63
C LEU A 35 4.57 -7.47 1.86
N LEU A 36 5.70 -8.17 1.96
CA LEU A 36 5.89 -9.52 1.43
C LEU A 36 5.91 -10.54 2.55
N LEU A 37 5.10 -11.57 2.41
CA LEU A 37 5.14 -12.78 3.24
C LEU A 37 5.59 -13.98 2.39
N ASP A 38 6.25 -14.92 3.04
CA ASP A 38 6.45 -16.24 2.49
C ASP A 38 5.11 -16.99 2.39
N GLY A 39 4.83 -17.62 1.25
CA GLY A 39 3.54 -18.29 1.03
C GLY A 39 3.38 -19.62 1.76
N GLU A 40 4.44 -20.18 2.32
CA GLU A 40 4.39 -21.43 3.08
C GLU A 40 4.50 -21.18 4.58
N THR A 41 5.43 -20.32 5.00
CA THR A 41 5.68 -20.08 6.43
C THR A 41 4.91 -18.88 6.99
N PHE A 42 4.40 -17.99 6.13
CA PHE A 42 3.82 -16.70 6.49
C PHE A 42 4.77 -15.75 7.23
N GLU A 43 6.07 -16.06 7.22
CA GLU A 43 7.08 -15.17 7.78
C GLU A 43 7.22 -13.92 6.91
N VAL A 44 7.48 -12.80 7.57
CA VAL A 44 7.67 -11.52 6.88
C VAL A 44 9.01 -11.52 6.17
N LYS A 45 8.98 -11.41 4.84
CA LYS A 45 10.20 -11.34 4.01
C LYS A 45 10.73 -9.93 3.85
N GLY A 46 9.88 -8.92 3.97
CA GLY A 46 10.26 -7.52 3.81
C GLY A 46 9.21 -6.72 3.05
N ASN A 47 9.68 -5.70 2.34
CA ASN A 47 8.85 -4.84 1.50
C ASN A 47 9.13 -5.14 0.02
N TRP A 48 8.14 -4.97 -0.85
CA TRP A 48 8.33 -5.18 -2.30
C TRP A 48 9.04 -4.00 -2.96
N GLU A 49 8.83 -2.77 -2.49
CA GLU A 49 9.42 -1.58 -3.08
C GLU A 49 10.95 -1.63 -3.07
N ARG A 50 11.56 -1.34 -4.22
CA ARG A 50 13.01 -1.24 -4.38
C ARG A 50 13.41 0.22 -4.60
N GLY A 51 14.29 0.75 -3.76
CA GLY A 51 14.83 2.12 -3.89
C GLY A 51 14.06 3.18 -3.12
N THR A 52 14.17 4.45 -3.54
CA THR A 52 13.67 5.61 -2.77
C THR A 52 12.25 6.07 -3.15
N LYS A 53 11.61 5.42 -4.13
CA LYS A 53 10.28 5.79 -4.61
C LYS A 53 9.21 5.04 -3.82
N VAL A 54 8.85 5.59 -2.67
CA VAL A 54 7.72 5.12 -1.87
C VAL A 54 6.50 5.99 -2.18
N PRO A 55 5.35 5.40 -2.53
CA PRO A 55 4.13 6.18 -2.76
C PRO A 55 3.67 6.83 -1.44
N PRO A 56 3.21 8.10 -1.47
CA PRO A 56 2.74 8.79 -0.28
C PRO A 56 1.46 8.17 0.31
N PHE A 57 0.70 7.42 -0.50
CA PHE A 57 -0.52 6.73 -0.08
C PHE A 57 -0.63 5.35 -0.72
N GLY A 58 -1.46 4.48 -0.14
CA GLY A 58 -1.75 3.15 -0.68
C GLY A 58 -3.21 2.78 -0.50
N TYR A 59 -3.69 1.85 -1.31
CA TYR A 59 -5.01 1.23 -1.23
C TYR A 59 -4.98 -0.14 -1.92
N ASP A 60 -5.55 -0.26 -3.10
CA ASP A 60 -5.62 -1.49 -3.88
C ASP A 60 -4.48 -1.60 -4.89
N PHE A 61 -4.14 -2.80 -5.34
CA PHE A 61 -3.13 -3.01 -6.37
C PHE A 61 -3.38 -4.26 -7.19
N TRP A 62 -2.81 -4.30 -8.39
CA TRP A 62 -2.77 -5.49 -9.22
C TRP A 62 -1.45 -5.60 -9.96
N TYR A 63 -0.89 -6.81 -9.99
CA TYR A 63 0.32 -7.12 -10.74
C TYR A 63 0.00 -7.78 -12.08
N GLN A 64 0.68 -7.34 -13.14
CA GLN A 64 0.60 -7.87 -14.50
C GLN A 64 1.95 -8.52 -14.89
N PRO A 65 2.17 -9.81 -14.56
CA PRO A 65 3.48 -10.47 -14.74
C PRO A 65 3.99 -10.46 -16.18
N ARG A 66 3.09 -10.58 -17.18
CA ARG A 66 3.48 -10.57 -18.60
C ARG A 66 3.98 -9.21 -19.08
N HIS A 67 3.66 -8.15 -18.36
CA HIS A 67 4.06 -6.78 -18.67
C HIS A 67 5.12 -6.26 -17.70
N ASN A 68 5.47 -7.04 -16.67
CA ASN A 68 6.35 -6.62 -15.59
C ASN A 68 5.89 -5.30 -14.93
N VAL A 69 4.58 -5.10 -14.77
CA VAL A 69 4.00 -3.85 -14.23
C VAL A 69 3.10 -4.15 -13.04
N LEU A 70 3.27 -3.38 -11.97
CA LEU A 70 2.34 -3.30 -10.85
C LEU A 70 1.63 -1.95 -10.89
N MET A 71 0.30 -2.00 -10.92
CA MET A 71 -0.54 -0.80 -10.78
C MET A 71 -1.08 -0.76 -9.37
N SER A 72 -0.97 0.39 -8.71
CA SER A 72 -1.59 0.61 -7.41
C SER A 72 -2.47 1.84 -7.44
N THR A 73 -3.46 1.84 -6.55
CA THR A 73 -4.35 2.98 -6.31
C THR A 73 -4.02 3.59 -4.95
N GLU A 74 -4.56 4.77 -4.73
CA GLU A 74 -4.35 5.48 -3.49
C GLU A 74 -5.67 5.88 -2.84
N TRP A 75 -5.71 5.84 -1.50
CA TRP A 75 -6.80 6.38 -0.68
C TRP A 75 -6.24 7.48 0.24
N GLY A 76 -7.09 8.07 1.08
CA GLY A 76 -6.65 8.94 2.15
C GLY A 76 -5.88 8.25 3.28
N ALA A 77 -5.34 9.05 4.20
CA ALA A 77 -4.68 8.54 5.40
C ALA A 77 -5.71 7.95 6.40
N PRO A 78 -5.52 6.71 6.93
CA PRO A 78 -6.44 6.07 7.87
C PRO A 78 -6.92 6.91 9.04
N LYS A 79 -6.08 7.78 9.61
CA LYS A 79 -6.50 8.69 10.70
C LYS A 79 -7.67 9.63 10.36
N CYS A 80 -8.03 9.75 9.07
CA CYS A 80 -9.11 10.62 8.58
C CYS A 80 -10.45 9.88 8.42
N PHE A 81 -10.45 8.55 8.43
CA PHE A 81 -11.68 7.77 8.20
C PHE A 81 -11.83 6.56 9.13
N ALA A 82 -10.80 6.18 9.90
CA ALA A 82 -10.86 5.06 10.84
C ALA A 82 -11.95 5.23 11.92
N ASN A 83 -12.33 6.48 12.23
CA ASN A 83 -13.40 6.81 13.16
C ASN A 83 -14.72 7.20 12.45
N GLY A 84 -14.85 6.86 11.17
CA GLY A 84 -15.97 7.27 10.32
C GLY A 84 -15.63 8.46 9.44
N PHE A 85 -16.45 8.64 8.39
CA PHE A 85 -16.28 9.71 7.42
C PHE A 85 -16.66 11.07 8.01
N ASN A 86 -15.78 12.05 7.86
CA ASN A 86 -16.04 13.45 8.20
C ASN A 86 -15.77 14.36 6.99
N PRO A 87 -16.78 15.05 6.45
CA PRO A 87 -16.60 15.98 5.33
C PRO A 87 -15.52 17.04 5.56
N ALA A 88 -15.30 17.48 6.80
CA ALA A 88 -14.29 18.47 7.14
C ALA A 88 -12.84 17.98 6.92
N ASP A 89 -12.63 16.68 6.74
CA ASP A 89 -11.30 16.14 6.40
C ASP A 89 -10.96 16.27 4.91
N LEU A 90 -11.95 16.52 4.04
CA LEU A 90 -11.74 16.80 2.62
C LEU A 90 -11.12 18.19 2.41
N GLU A 91 -11.54 19.17 3.20
CA GLU A 91 -11.05 20.56 3.13
C GLU A 91 -9.60 20.72 3.57
N LYS A 92 -9.06 19.75 4.32
CA LYS A 92 -7.70 19.81 4.88
C LYS A 92 -6.57 19.50 3.88
N GLY A 93 -6.89 19.25 2.61
CA GLY A 93 -5.98 19.29 1.44
C GLY A 93 -4.71 18.42 1.45
N LYS A 94 -4.42 17.70 2.54
CA LYS A 94 -3.20 16.91 2.76
C LYS A 94 -3.48 15.45 3.14
N ARG A 95 -4.72 15.00 2.92
CA ARG A 95 -5.24 13.75 3.48
C ARG A 95 -5.91 12.84 2.44
N THR A 96 -5.95 13.27 1.19
CA THR A 96 -6.54 12.58 0.04
C THR A 96 -5.51 12.46 -1.06
N ALA A 97 -5.48 11.31 -1.73
CA ALA A 97 -4.43 10.95 -2.66
C ALA A 97 -4.81 11.18 -4.14
N PRO A 98 -3.83 11.45 -5.02
CA PRO A 98 -4.07 11.88 -6.40
C PRO A 98 -4.48 10.80 -7.43
N CYS A 99 -4.48 9.51 -7.11
CA CYS A 99 -5.39 8.45 -7.61
C CYS A 99 -4.69 7.09 -7.83
N TYR A 100 -3.48 7.06 -8.42
CA TYR A 100 -2.78 5.81 -8.74
C TYR A 100 -1.28 5.98 -8.98
N HIS A 101 -0.54 4.89 -8.78
CA HIS A 101 0.87 4.74 -9.11
C HIS A 101 1.10 3.54 -10.03
N CYS A 102 2.09 3.66 -10.93
CA CYS A 102 2.56 2.57 -11.78
C CYS A 102 4.01 2.27 -11.40
N PHE A 103 4.29 1.01 -11.10
CA PHE A 103 5.61 0.49 -10.76
C PHE A 103 6.02 -0.54 -11.79
N GLN A 104 7.33 -0.59 -12.06
CA GLN A 104 7.97 -1.55 -12.94
C GLN A 104 9.22 -2.04 -12.22
N GLU A 105 9.46 -3.36 -12.21
CA GLU A 105 10.70 -3.93 -11.65
C GLU A 105 11.94 -3.55 -12.46
#